data_AF-A0A954HSQ4-F1
#
_entry.id   AF-A0A954HSQ4-F1
#
_cell.length_a   1.000
_cell.length_b   1.000
_cell.length_c   1.000
_cell.angle_alpha   90.00
_cell.angle_beta   90.00
_cell.angle_gamma   90.00
#
_symmetry.space_group_name_H-M   'P 1'
#
loop_
_entity.id
_entity.type
_entity.pdbx_description
1 polymer ?
#
loop_
_entity_poly.entity_id
_entity_poly.type
_entity_poly.pdbx_seq_one_letter_code
_entity_poly.pdbx_strand_id
1 'polypeptide(L)'
;MSDFPVYKIVFLSAIALFTVVTAWTDLKSRKIYNKVTLPMWIAGWVYQAVFHQTDGLLSGLYGFGVGFGLFYVLWMIGSAGGGDVKLIGALSVWLGPGLTLKVMLASLIFVVMGTFLVVVGGVFRQGWRKTQAKYSPKAGDTKRARSAPETVDQKSKRRVMAFAMPVALATWSVLILFPAHW
;
A
#
# COMPACT_ATOMS: atom_id res chain seq x y z
N MET A 1 -32.69 -5.61 -14.10
CA MET A 1 -31.23 -5.84 -14.04
C MET A 1 -30.60 -4.47 -13.96
N SER A 2 -29.95 -4.14 -12.85
CA SER A 2 -29.37 -2.82 -12.63
C SER A 2 -28.33 -2.52 -13.71
N ASP A 3 -28.61 -1.53 -14.54
CA ASP A 3 -27.69 -1.01 -15.55
C ASP A 3 -26.47 -0.41 -14.85
N PHE A 4 -25.52 -1.27 -14.46
CA PHE A 4 -24.22 -0.82 -14.02
C PHE A 4 -23.55 -0.19 -15.23
N PRO A 5 -23.30 1.13 -15.22
CA PRO A 5 -22.76 1.77 -16.38
C PRO A 5 -21.34 1.25 -16.62
N VAL A 6 -21.03 0.97 -17.89
CA VAL A 6 -19.84 0.22 -18.33
C VAL A 6 -18.54 0.77 -17.71
N TYR A 7 -18.45 2.09 -17.53
CA TYR A 7 -17.29 2.74 -16.91
C TYR A 7 -17.01 2.22 -15.49
N LYS A 8 -18.05 1.96 -14.67
CA LYS A 8 -17.88 1.43 -13.30
C LYS A 8 -17.33 0.01 -13.30
N ILE A 9 -17.74 -0.82 -14.25
CA ILE A 9 -17.26 -2.20 -14.37
C ILE A 9 -15.78 -2.19 -14.77
N VAL A 10 -15.41 -1.36 -15.74
CA VAL A 10 -14.01 -1.19 -16.17
C VAL A 10 -13.15 -0.68 -15.02
N PHE A 11 -13.63 0.32 -14.28
CA PHE A 11 -12.95 0.89 -13.13
C PHE A 11 -12.73 -0.14 -12.02
N LEU A 12 -13.78 -0.84 -11.58
CA LEU A 12 -13.68 -1.84 -10.50
C LEU A 12 -12.78 -3.01 -10.88
N SER A 13 -12.92 -3.53 -12.10
CA SER A 13 -12.09 -4.65 -12.57
C SER A 13 -10.62 -4.27 -12.66
N ALA A 14 -10.31 -3.07 -13.15
CA ALA A 14 -8.95 -2.55 -13.24
C ALA A 14 -8.30 -2.38 -11.86
N ILE A 15 -8.99 -1.73 -10.91
CA ILE A 15 -8.51 -1.56 -9.54
C ILE A 15 -8.38 -2.89 -8.82
N ALA A 16 -9.34 -3.80 -8.99
CA ALA A 16 -9.29 -5.13 -8.39
C ALA A 16 -8.09 -5.91 -8.88
N LEU A 17 -7.89 -5.97 -10.20
CA LEU A 17 -6.73 -6.64 -10.79
C LEU A 17 -5.42 -6.02 -10.29
N PHE A 18 -5.33 -4.69 -10.30
CA PHE A 18 -4.13 -3.99 -9.87
C PHE A 18 -3.81 -4.23 -8.39
N THR A 19 -4.80 -4.10 -7.50
CA THR A 19 -4.61 -4.33 -6.06
C THR A 19 -4.21 -5.77 -5.76
N VAL A 20 -4.80 -6.76 -6.45
CA VAL A 20 -4.42 -8.17 -6.31
C VAL A 20 -3.00 -8.42 -6.81
N VAL A 21 -2.64 -7.94 -8.00
CA VAL A 21 -1.30 -8.15 -8.57
C VAL A 21 -0.24 -7.47 -7.72
N THR A 22 -0.50 -6.25 -7.24
CA THR A 22 0.43 -5.49 -6.42
C THR A 22 0.55 -6.08 -5.02
N ALA A 23 -0.53 -6.50 -4.37
CA ALA A 23 -0.49 -7.21 -3.10
C ALA A 23 0.25 -8.55 -3.21
N TRP A 24 0.02 -9.32 -4.27
CA TRP A 24 0.73 -10.57 -4.52
C TRP A 24 2.23 -10.33 -4.72
N THR A 25 2.57 -9.34 -5.53
CA THR A 25 3.97 -8.97 -5.82
C THR A 25 4.68 -8.46 -4.58
N ASP A 26 4.01 -7.67 -3.75
CA ASP A 26 4.54 -7.12 -2.50
C ASP A 26 4.80 -8.24 -1.49
N LEU A 27 3.88 -9.23 -1.39
CA LEU A 27 4.07 -10.44 -0.58
C LEU A 27 5.24 -11.30 -1.04
N LYS A 28 5.38 -11.52 -2.36
CA LYS A 28 6.37 -12.45 -2.92
C LYS A 28 7.78 -11.84 -3.01
N SER A 29 7.87 -10.60 -3.47
CA SER A 29 9.14 -9.99 -3.89
C SER A 29 9.52 -8.74 -3.10
N ARG A 30 8.60 -8.18 -2.28
CA ARG A 30 8.75 -6.89 -1.58
C ARG A 30 9.31 -5.76 -2.47
N LYS A 31 9.06 -5.87 -3.78
CA LYS A 31 9.53 -4.96 -4.82
C LYS A 31 8.35 -4.67 -5.73
N ILE A 32 8.00 -3.39 -5.82
CA ILE A 32 6.97 -2.92 -6.73
C ILE A 32 7.63 -2.75 -8.11
N TYR A 33 7.27 -3.62 -9.06
CA TYR A 33 7.81 -3.56 -10.42
C TYR A 33 7.17 -2.43 -11.22
N ASN A 34 8.00 -1.58 -11.82
CA ASN A 34 7.56 -0.56 -12.78
C ASN A 34 6.72 -1.13 -13.93
N LYS A 35 6.97 -2.41 -14.30
CA LYS A 35 6.25 -3.10 -15.40
C LYS A 35 4.74 -3.22 -15.17
N VAL A 36 4.27 -3.14 -13.92
CA VAL A 36 2.83 -3.21 -13.59
C VAL A 36 2.27 -1.81 -13.33
N THR A 37 3.02 -0.94 -12.68
CA THR A 37 2.55 0.43 -12.36
C THR A 37 2.47 1.34 -13.57
N LEU A 38 3.41 1.26 -14.52
CA LEU A 38 3.38 2.03 -15.76
C LEU A 38 2.13 1.76 -16.62
N PRO A 39 1.81 0.51 -17.00
CA PRO A 39 0.61 0.25 -17.80
C PRO A 39 -0.65 0.64 -17.04
N MET A 40 -0.68 0.48 -15.72
CA MET A 40 -1.82 0.93 -14.91
C MET A 40 -2.02 2.44 -14.95
N TRP A 41 -0.93 3.21 -14.86
CA TRP A 41 -0.95 4.66 -14.97
C TRP A 41 -1.43 5.11 -16.35
N ILE A 42 -0.90 4.53 -17.43
CA ILE A 42 -1.32 4.82 -18.82
C ILE A 42 -2.80 4.48 -19.02
N ALA A 43 -3.23 3.31 -18.57
CA ALA A 43 -4.61 2.88 -18.71
C ALA A 43 -5.59 3.81 -17.95
N GLY A 44 -5.15 4.43 -16.85
CA GLY A 44 -5.96 5.42 -16.12
C GLY A 44 -6.22 6.68 -16.92
N TRP A 45 -5.21 7.17 -17.63
CA TRP A 45 -5.38 8.30 -18.54
C TRP A 45 -6.31 7.98 -19.70
N VAL A 46 -6.17 6.78 -20.27
CA VAL A 46 -7.08 6.30 -21.33
C VAL A 46 -8.51 6.20 -20.80
N TYR A 47 -8.70 5.63 -19.60
CA TYR A 47 -10.01 5.54 -18.96
C TYR A 47 -10.64 6.93 -18.76
N GLN A 48 -9.89 7.88 -18.19
CA GLN A 48 -10.37 9.24 -17.98
C GLN A 48 -10.73 9.95 -19.28
N ALA A 49 -9.90 9.81 -20.32
CA ALA A 49 -10.16 10.41 -21.62
C ALA A 49 -11.38 9.80 -22.33
N VAL A 50 -11.57 8.48 -22.24
CA VAL A 50 -12.64 7.75 -22.95
C VAL A 50 -14.01 7.94 -22.27
N PHE A 51 -14.07 7.84 -20.94
CA PHE A 51 -15.35 7.83 -20.22
C PHE A 51 -15.76 9.19 -19.65
N HIS A 52 -14.80 10.06 -19.36
CA HIS A 52 -15.02 11.34 -18.67
C HIS A 52 -14.49 12.54 -19.46
N GLN A 53 -13.94 12.32 -20.67
CA GLN A 53 -13.50 13.37 -21.59
C GLN A 53 -12.52 14.37 -20.92
N THR A 54 -12.65 15.67 -21.22
CA THR A 54 -11.76 16.73 -20.71
C THR A 54 -11.84 16.89 -19.18
N ASP A 55 -13.03 16.76 -18.61
CA ASP A 55 -13.24 16.88 -17.16
C ASP A 55 -12.58 15.72 -16.41
N GLY A 56 -12.64 14.52 -17.00
CA GLY A 56 -11.92 13.34 -16.54
C GLY A 56 -10.41 13.50 -16.57
N LEU A 57 -9.87 14.06 -17.67
CA LEU A 57 -8.44 14.34 -17.81
C LEU A 57 -7.95 15.32 -16.72
N LEU A 58 -8.71 16.40 -16.47
CA LEU A 58 -8.40 17.35 -15.39
C LEU A 58 -8.47 16.67 -14.01
N SER A 59 -9.51 15.87 -13.77
CA SER A 59 -9.65 15.08 -12.54
C SER A 59 -8.48 14.11 -12.36
N GLY A 60 -8.08 13.38 -13.39
CA GLY A 60 -6.93 12.50 -13.39
C GLY A 60 -5.62 13.24 -13.09
N LEU A 61 -5.46 14.45 -13.63
CA LEU A 61 -4.29 15.31 -13.38
C LEU A 61 -4.22 15.79 -11.93
N TYR A 62 -5.34 16.29 -11.39
CA TYR A 62 -5.40 16.68 -9.98
C TYR A 62 -5.20 15.47 -9.05
N GLY A 63 -5.82 14.33 -9.37
CA GLY A 63 -5.62 13.07 -8.64
C GLY A 63 -4.16 12.66 -8.62
N PHE A 64 -3.53 12.60 -9.80
CA PHE A 64 -2.10 12.29 -9.92
C PHE A 64 -1.24 13.29 -9.15
N GLY A 65 -1.47 14.60 -9.31
CA GLY A 65 -0.71 15.63 -8.62
C GLY A 65 -0.81 15.51 -7.10
N VAL A 66 -2.00 15.24 -6.57
CA VAL A 66 -2.22 15.04 -5.12
C VAL A 66 -1.55 13.76 -4.64
N GLY A 67 -1.82 12.61 -5.28
CA GLY A 67 -1.30 11.32 -4.84
C GLY A 67 0.20 11.19 -5.04
N PHE A 68 0.66 11.35 -6.29
CA PHE A 68 2.07 11.27 -6.63
C PHE A 68 2.87 12.40 -5.97
N GLY A 69 2.39 13.65 -6.03
CA GLY A 69 3.12 14.79 -5.47
C GLY A 69 3.33 14.66 -3.96
N LEU A 70 2.29 14.28 -3.21
CA LEU A 70 2.40 14.13 -1.76
C LEU A 70 3.34 12.98 -1.37
N PHE A 71 3.21 11.82 -2.03
CA PHE A 71 4.14 10.70 -1.78
C PHE A 71 5.56 10.96 -2.27
N TYR A 72 5.72 11.74 -3.33
CA TYR A 72 7.04 12.14 -3.84
C TYR A 72 7.76 13.03 -2.83
N VAL A 73 7.06 13.99 -2.21
CA VAL A 73 7.61 14.80 -1.11
C VAL A 73 8.01 13.92 0.08
N LEU A 74 7.16 12.96 0.48
CA LEU A 74 7.49 12.01 1.55
C LEU A 74 8.71 11.14 1.20
N TRP A 75 8.85 10.74 -0.07
CA TRP A 75 10.01 10.00 -0.55
C TRP A 75 11.30 10.85 -0.51
N MET A 76 11.23 12.14 -0.86
CA MET A 76 12.37 13.06 -0.74
C MET A 76 12.82 13.25 0.71
N ILE A 77 11.88 13.26 1.66
CA ILE A 77 12.17 13.32 3.11
C ILE A 77 12.71 11.97 3.63
N GLY A 78 12.64 10.91 2.83
CA GLY A 78 13.14 9.57 3.16
C GLY A 78 12.18 8.74 4.02
N SER A 79 10.94 9.18 4.20
CA SER A 79 9.93 8.48 5.03
C SER A 79 9.16 7.40 4.25
N ALA A 80 8.98 7.57 2.93
CA ALA A 80 8.28 6.62 2.06
C ALA A 80 9.22 5.90 1.09
N GLY A 81 8.86 4.68 0.65
CA GLY A 81 9.62 3.95 -0.38
C GLY A 81 9.28 4.44 -1.79
N GLY A 82 10.26 4.48 -2.70
CA GLY A 82 10.03 4.91 -4.08
C GLY A 82 9.08 4.00 -4.89
N GLY A 83 8.82 2.79 -4.40
CA GLY A 83 7.77 1.91 -4.93
C GLY A 83 6.37 2.41 -4.59
N ASP A 84 6.16 2.86 -3.35
CA ASP A 84 4.88 3.31 -2.82
C ASP A 84 4.38 4.55 -3.57
N VAL A 85 5.30 5.47 -3.88
CA VAL A 85 5.02 6.66 -4.71
C VAL A 85 4.46 6.28 -6.07
N LYS A 86 5.02 5.25 -6.70
CA LYS A 86 4.58 4.79 -8.03
C LYS A 86 3.24 4.06 -7.96
N LEU A 87 2.98 3.30 -6.90
CA LEU A 87 1.68 2.66 -6.69
C LEU A 87 0.58 3.71 -6.52
N ILE A 88 0.75 4.61 -5.56
CA ILE A 88 -0.24 5.65 -5.26
C ILE A 88 -0.41 6.54 -6.49
N GLY A 89 0.69 6.98 -7.14
CA GLY A 89 0.59 7.78 -8.36
C GLY A 89 -0.21 7.11 -9.48
N ALA A 90 0.01 5.82 -9.74
CA ALA A 90 -0.75 5.09 -10.75
C ALA A 90 -2.24 4.97 -10.36
N LEU A 91 -2.53 4.68 -9.09
CA LEU A 91 -3.88 4.48 -8.58
C LEU A 91 -4.69 5.79 -8.54
N SER A 92 -4.02 6.92 -8.26
CA SER A 92 -4.65 8.23 -8.14
C SER A 92 -5.23 8.80 -9.44
N VAL A 93 -4.68 8.42 -10.61
CA VAL A 93 -5.25 8.83 -11.90
C VAL A 93 -6.66 8.26 -12.09
N TRP A 94 -6.88 7.03 -11.62
CA TRP A 94 -8.17 6.36 -11.71
C TRP A 94 -9.18 6.94 -10.72
N LEU A 95 -8.75 7.17 -9.49
CA LEU A 95 -9.61 7.67 -8.42
C LEU A 95 -10.01 9.14 -8.59
N GLY A 96 -9.17 9.96 -9.23
CA GLY A 96 -9.29 11.41 -9.17
C GLY A 96 -8.95 11.97 -7.77
N PRO A 97 -9.03 13.29 -7.56
CA PRO A 97 -8.47 13.95 -6.38
C PRO A 97 -9.24 13.64 -5.10
N GLY A 98 -10.58 13.64 -5.16
CA GLY A 98 -11.43 13.44 -3.99
C GLY A 98 -11.29 12.05 -3.39
N LEU A 99 -11.35 11.00 -4.21
CA LEU A 99 -11.17 9.63 -3.75
C LEU A 99 -9.71 9.32 -3.39
N THR A 100 -8.73 9.90 -4.11
CA THR A 100 -7.31 9.76 -3.75
C THR A 100 -7.06 10.21 -2.31
N LEU A 101 -7.56 11.38 -1.92
CA LEU A 101 -7.40 11.89 -0.55
C LEU A 101 -8.04 10.95 0.48
N LYS A 102 -9.26 10.46 0.22
CA LYS A 102 -9.95 9.53 1.12
C LYS A 102 -9.17 8.22 1.28
N VAL A 103 -8.68 7.64 0.18
CA VAL A 103 -7.87 6.41 0.20
C VAL A 103 -6.56 6.63 0.94
N MET A 104 -5.90 7.77 0.74
CA MET A 104 -4.68 8.12 1.45
C MET A 104 -4.90 8.22 2.96
N LEU A 105 -5.93 8.97 3.40
CA LEU A 105 -6.27 9.10 4.81
C LEU A 105 -6.65 7.74 5.43
N ALA A 106 -7.47 6.95 4.74
CA ALA A 106 -7.81 5.60 5.20
C ALA A 106 -6.57 4.71 5.30
N SER A 107 -5.66 4.76 4.33
CA SER A 107 -4.41 3.96 4.34
C SER A 107 -3.53 4.32 5.54
N LEU A 108 -3.46 5.60 5.91
CA LEU A 108 -2.73 6.05 7.09
C LEU A 108 -3.31 5.43 8.37
N ILE A 109 -4.64 5.41 8.50
CA ILE A 109 -5.32 4.78 9.64
C ILE A 109 -4.99 3.29 9.71
N PHE A 110 -5.05 2.56 8.59
CA PHE A 110 -4.70 1.15 8.54
C PHE A 110 -3.22 0.89 8.89
N VAL A 111 -2.30 1.73 8.42
CA VAL A 111 -0.86 1.62 8.76
C VAL A 111 -0.64 1.87 10.25
N VAL A 112 -1.27 2.89 10.84
CA VAL A 112 -1.16 3.18 12.27
C VAL A 112 -1.73 2.04 13.10
N MET A 113 -2.92 1.55 12.76
CA MET A 113 -3.57 0.45 13.47
C MET A 113 -2.80 -0.86 13.34
N GLY A 114 -2.29 -1.19 12.15
CA GLY A 114 -1.43 -2.35 11.92
C GLY A 114 -0.12 -2.28 12.71
N THR A 115 0.52 -1.10 12.75
CA THR A 115 1.76 -0.89 13.52
C THR A 115 1.49 -1.07 15.01
N PHE A 116 0.40 -0.48 15.51
CA PHE A 116 -0.02 -0.61 16.89
C PHE A 116 -0.25 -2.07 17.29
N LEU A 117 -0.99 -2.83 16.48
CA LEU A 117 -1.25 -4.25 16.72
C LEU A 117 0.03 -5.10 16.73
N VAL A 118 0.97 -4.85 15.80
CA VAL A 118 2.24 -5.60 15.77
C VAL A 118 3.12 -5.25 16.98
N VAL A 119 3.14 -3.98 17.40
CA VAL A 119 3.90 -3.56 18.59
C VAL A 119 3.30 -4.19 19.85
N VAL A 120 1.98 -4.09 20.06
CA VAL A 120 1.29 -4.68 21.22
C VAL A 120 1.43 -6.20 21.23
N GLY A 121 1.19 -6.87 20.10
CA GLY A 121 1.37 -8.32 19.97
C GLY A 121 2.83 -8.74 20.16
N GLY A 122 3.78 -7.94 19.69
CA GLY A 122 5.22 -8.15 19.88
C GLY A 122 5.64 -8.04 21.34
N VAL A 123 5.13 -7.04 22.06
CA VAL A 123 5.34 -6.85 23.50
C VAL A 123 4.71 -8.01 24.29
N PHE A 124 3.48 -8.42 23.96
CA PHE A 124 2.83 -9.58 24.58
C PHE A 124 3.61 -10.88 24.33
N ARG A 125 4.06 -11.11 23.10
CA ARG A 125 4.82 -12.30 22.72
C ARG A 125 6.21 -12.31 23.36
N GLN A 126 6.87 -11.16 23.50
CA GLN A 126 8.13 -11.03 24.27
C GLN A 126 7.91 -11.24 25.77
N GLY A 127 6.79 -10.76 26.32
CA GLY A 127 6.39 -11.04 27.70
C GLY A 127 6.23 -12.55 27.95
N TRP A 128 5.53 -13.25 27.06
CA TRP A 128 5.34 -14.71 27.14
C TRP A 128 6.64 -15.50 26.94
N ARG A 129 7.53 -15.03 26.06
CA ARG A 129 8.83 -15.67 25.79
C ARG A 129 9.81 -15.53 26.96
N LYS A 130 9.74 -14.41 27.71
CA LYS A 130 10.54 -14.22 28.95
C LYS A 130 10.06 -15.14 30.08
N THR A 131 8.77 -15.47 30.14
CA THR A 131 8.24 -16.43 31.12
C THR A 131 8.66 -17.86 30.79
N GLN A 132 8.62 -18.28 29.51
CA GLN A 132 9.08 -19.63 29.12
C GLN A 132 10.60 -19.83 29.24
N ALA A 133 11.40 -18.78 29.02
CA ALA A 133 12.84 -18.83 29.25
C ALA A 133 13.21 -19.06 30.74
N LYS A 134 12.27 -18.83 31.68
CA LYS A 134 12.45 -19.04 33.11
C LYS A 134 12.07 -20.46 33.57
N TYR A 135 11.47 -21.28 32.71
CA TYR A 135 11.00 -22.64 33.01
C TYR A 135 11.58 -23.75 32.11
N SER A 136 12.48 -23.43 31.16
CA SER A 136 13.25 -24.46 30.46
C SER A 136 14.48 -24.86 31.29
N PRO A 137 14.73 -26.16 31.55
CA PRO A 137 15.95 -26.59 32.24
C PRO A 137 17.15 -26.22 31.37
N LYS A 138 18.14 -25.55 31.97
CA LYS A 138 19.41 -25.17 31.34
C LYS A 138 20.06 -26.38 30.66
N ALA A 139 20.23 -26.31 29.34
CA ALA A 139 21.20 -27.11 28.63
C ALA A 139 22.19 -26.17 27.91
N GLY A 140 23.43 -26.16 28.41
CA GLY A 140 24.65 -25.92 27.62
C GLY A 140 24.92 -24.51 27.09
N ASP A 141 25.90 -23.85 27.71
CA ASP A 141 26.66 -22.74 27.15
C ASP A 141 27.14 -23.02 25.71
N THR A 142 26.90 -22.10 24.76
CA THR A 142 27.93 -21.72 23.77
C THR A 142 27.64 -20.39 23.07
N LYS A 143 28.56 -19.43 23.31
CA LYS A 143 29.03 -18.36 22.41
C LYS A 143 28.08 -17.20 22.06
N ARG A 144 28.28 -16.10 22.81
CA ARG A 144 28.22 -14.70 22.31
C ARG A 144 29.00 -14.58 20.99
N ALA A 145 28.31 -14.55 19.86
CA ALA A 145 28.87 -14.08 18.60
C ALA A 145 28.51 -12.60 18.43
N ARG A 146 29.53 -11.74 18.35
CA ARG A 146 29.44 -10.31 18.06
C ARG A 146 28.57 -10.08 16.82
N SER A 147 27.51 -9.28 16.99
CA SER A 147 26.65 -8.80 15.92
C SER A 147 27.45 -7.94 14.95
N ALA A 148 27.73 -8.49 13.76
CA ALA A 148 28.20 -7.73 12.60
C ALA A 148 27.17 -6.63 12.24
N PRO A 149 27.60 -5.48 11.72
CA PRO A 149 26.68 -4.44 11.25
C PRO A 149 25.74 -5.04 10.20
N GLU A 150 24.43 -5.03 10.48
CA GLU A 150 23.41 -5.58 9.59
C GLU A 150 23.50 -4.88 8.22
N THR A 151 23.74 -5.63 7.15
CA THR A 151 23.75 -5.10 5.79
C THR A 151 22.35 -4.59 5.43
N VAL A 152 22.27 -3.56 4.59
CA VAL A 152 21.05 -2.85 4.18
C VAL A 152 19.92 -3.80 3.72
N ASP A 153 20.29 -4.98 3.21
CA ASP A 153 19.40 -6.03 2.75
C ASP A 153 18.63 -6.75 3.89
N GLN A 154 19.23 -6.87 5.07
CA GLN A 154 18.58 -7.43 6.26
C GLN A 154 17.56 -6.46 6.87
N LYS A 155 17.83 -5.15 6.78
CA LYS A 155 16.87 -4.08 7.16
C LYS A 155 15.62 -4.09 6.25
N SER A 156 15.77 -4.49 4.99
CA SER A 156 14.66 -4.67 4.02
C SER A 156 13.73 -5.83 4.40
N LYS A 157 14.28 -6.98 4.82
CA LYS A 157 13.50 -8.13 5.32
C LYS A 157 12.74 -7.84 6.62
N ARG A 158 13.18 -6.84 7.40
CA ARG A 158 12.59 -6.47 8.69
C ARG A 158 11.54 -5.37 8.60
N ARG A 159 11.25 -4.80 7.42
CA ARG A 159 10.08 -3.93 7.26
C ARG A 159 8.81 -4.76 7.48
N VAL A 160 8.10 -4.39 8.54
CA VAL A 160 7.05 -5.16 9.20
C VAL A 160 5.70 -5.09 8.46
N MET A 161 5.51 -4.18 7.50
CA MET A 161 4.31 -4.18 6.68
C MET A 161 4.61 -3.83 5.23
N ALA A 162 4.17 -4.73 4.36
CA ALA A 162 4.13 -4.54 2.92
C ALA A 162 3.07 -3.46 2.65
N PHE A 163 3.49 -2.28 2.15
CA PHE A 163 2.66 -1.07 2.05
C PHE A 163 1.44 -1.26 1.12
N ALA A 164 1.50 -2.22 0.21
CA ALA A 164 0.39 -2.50 -0.71
C ALA A 164 -0.86 -3.03 0.00
N MET A 165 -0.70 -3.75 1.13
CA MET A 165 -1.82 -4.33 1.88
C MET A 165 -2.73 -3.26 2.51
N PRO A 166 -2.22 -2.31 3.32
CA PRO A 166 -3.02 -1.21 3.84
C PRO A 166 -3.68 -0.36 2.75
N VAL A 167 -2.97 -0.10 1.64
CA VAL A 167 -3.51 0.69 0.52
C VAL A 167 -4.64 -0.05 -0.18
N ALA A 168 -4.50 -1.36 -0.42
CA ALA A 168 -5.57 -2.16 -1.01
C ALA A 168 -6.81 -2.18 -0.10
N LEU A 169 -6.65 -2.47 1.19
CA LEU A 169 -7.75 -2.46 2.15
C LEU A 169 -8.44 -1.09 2.21
N ALA A 170 -7.66 -0.01 2.30
CA ALA A 170 -8.19 1.35 2.29
C ALA A 170 -8.98 1.66 1.01
N THR A 171 -8.44 1.25 -0.15
CA THR A 171 -9.11 1.45 -1.44
C THR A 171 -10.48 0.78 -1.45
N TRP A 172 -10.55 -0.51 -1.10
CA TRP A 172 -11.81 -1.25 -1.06
C TRP A 172 -12.79 -0.72 0.00
N SER A 173 -12.31 -0.39 1.21
CA SER A 173 -13.16 0.21 2.24
C SER A 173 -13.78 1.53 1.78
N VAL A 174 -12.98 2.41 1.16
CA VAL A 174 -13.49 3.69 0.65
C VAL A 174 -14.48 3.49 -0.48
N LEU A 175 -14.23 2.56 -1.40
CA LEU A 175 -15.15 2.27 -2.52
C LEU A 175 -16.49 1.73 -2.03
N ILE A 176 -16.49 0.88 -1.00
CA ILE A 176 -17.71 0.32 -0.37
C ILE A 176 -18.47 1.39 0.42
N LEU A 177 -17.76 2.24 1.16
CA LEU A 177 -18.38 3.29 1.99
C LEU A 177 -18.92 4.45 1.15
N PHE A 178 -18.35 4.71 -0.03
CA PHE A 178 -18.69 5.86 -0.87
C PHE A 178 -19.03 5.43 -2.31
N PRO A 179 -20.08 4.60 -2.54
CA PRO A 179 -20.43 4.09 -3.87
C PRO A 179 -20.96 5.16 -4.84
N ALA A 180 -21.34 6.34 -4.33
CA ALA A 180 -21.84 7.46 -5.12
C ALA A 180 -20.74 8.39 -5.68
N HIS A 181 -19.48 8.19 -5.28
CA HIS A 181 -18.38 9.11 -5.61
C HIS A 181 -17.41 8.61 -6.69
N TRP A 182 -17.75 7.50 -7.35
CA TRP A 182 -17.06 6.93 -8.51
C TRP A 182 -18.07 6.33 -9.49
#